data_AF-A0A482RKP0-F1
#
_entry.id   AF-A0A482RKP0-F1
#
_cell.length_a   1.000
_cell.length_b   1.000
_cell.length_c   1.000
_cell.angle_alpha   90.00
_cell.angle_beta   90.00
_cell.angle_gamma   90.00
#
_symmetry.space_group_name_H-M   'P 1'
#
loop_
_entity.id
_entity.type
_entity.pdbx_description
1 polymer ?
#
loop_
_entity_poly.entity_id
_entity_poly.type
_entity_poly.pdbx_seq_one_letter_code
_entity_poly.pdbx_strand_id
1 'polypeptide(L)'
;AILQPNRKALWAAHGIFMCLAWFVFFPTGILTARFGRRLSHPRAKCAIWFVVHWVMQTLGLAATLLAFGISLSMVPAGEHMQQPHHLLGLVLVLLCGLQVVLGILRPALPSSPGEPVTCQRRGWSMCHKTMGYTLFLVGVCNVFLGLLRASAHGVLFGVVTCVVVVLIGTFAALFVIKRQNEQLAAQKVVAEANAAAAAAARLIKSAQLPRKPLPPADQAVLFSPGTRRRREAERAVQVDTLIHNVDYATGSVLVTYHMTAQDTQPAPHERVFFTQSKP
;
A
#
# COMPACT_ATOMS: atom_id res chain seq x y z
N ALA A 1 -47.59 9.22 35.39
CA ALA A 1 -46.43 8.37 35.71
C ALA A 1 -45.44 8.43 34.54
N ILE A 2 -44.32 9.13 34.72
CA ILE A 2 -43.23 9.11 33.73
C ILE A 2 -42.73 7.67 33.70
N LEU A 3 -42.80 7.00 32.54
CA LEU A 3 -42.33 5.62 32.34
C LEU A 3 -40.89 5.53 32.86
N GLN A 4 -40.68 4.89 34.00
CA GLN A 4 -39.33 4.59 34.48
C GLN A 4 -38.72 3.60 33.49
N PRO A 5 -37.71 4.00 32.71
CA PRO A 5 -37.14 3.11 31.71
C PRO A 5 -36.60 1.86 32.40
N ASN A 6 -36.86 0.69 31.80
CA ASN A 6 -36.34 -0.57 32.31
C ASN A 6 -34.80 -0.49 32.38
N ARG A 7 -34.25 -0.40 33.59
CA ARG A 7 -32.80 -0.23 33.81
C ARG A 7 -32.00 -1.30 33.06
N LYS A 8 -32.46 -2.55 33.02
CA LYS A 8 -31.78 -3.62 32.27
C LYS A 8 -31.70 -3.31 30.77
N ALA A 9 -32.75 -2.72 30.20
CA ALA A 9 -32.76 -2.32 28.79
C ALA A 9 -31.78 -1.16 28.50
N LEU A 10 -31.66 -0.19 29.41
CA LEU A 10 -30.67 0.89 29.27
C LEU A 10 -29.23 0.38 29.32
N TRP A 11 -28.94 -0.57 30.21
CA TRP A 11 -27.61 -1.20 30.32
C TRP A 11 -27.27 -1.98 29.04
N ALA A 12 -28.23 -2.73 28.51
CA ALA A 12 -28.08 -3.43 27.24
C ALA A 12 -27.86 -2.45 26.08
N ALA A 13 -28.66 -1.38 26.00
CA ALA A 13 -28.52 -0.35 24.97
C ALA A 13 -27.13 0.31 25.02
N HIS A 14 -26.66 0.72 26.21
CA HIS A 14 -25.31 1.24 26.38
C HIS A 14 -24.24 0.28 25.84
N GLY A 15 -24.31 -0.99 26.26
CA GLY A 15 -23.36 -2.02 25.81
C GLY A 15 -23.38 -2.24 24.29
N ILE A 16 -24.58 -2.30 23.68
CA ILE A 16 -24.76 -2.47 22.23
C ILE A 16 -24.15 -1.30 21.46
N PHE A 17 -24.49 -0.06 21.82
CA PHE A 17 -23.96 1.11 21.14
C PHE A 17 -22.44 1.24 21.30
N MET A 18 -21.88 0.91 22.48
CA MET A 18 -20.43 0.85 22.66
C MET A 18 -19.79 -0.24 21.80
N CYS A 19 -20.37 -1.44 21.72
CA CYS A 19 -19.84 -2.49 20.86
C CYS A 19 -19.87 -2.09 19.37
N LEU A 20 -20.97 -1.49 18.90
CA LEU A 20 -21.07 -1.00 17.52
C LEU A 20 -20.05 0.09 17.21
N ALA A 21 -19.89 1.08 18.10
CA ALA A 21 -18.91 2.14 17.93
C ALA A 21 -17.48 1.59 17.81
N TRP A 22 -17.07 0.76 18.77
CA TRP A 22 -15.68 0.36 18.94
C TRP A 22 -15.27 -0.88 18.15
N PHE A 23 -16.20 -1.76 17.75
CA PHE A 23 -15.87 -2.96 16.95
C PHE A 23 -16.33 -2.88 15.49
N VAL A 24 -17.23 -1.96 15.15
CA VAL A 24 -17.73 -1.83 13.77
C VAL A 24 -17.32 -0.50 13.16
N PHE A 25 -17.81 0.62 13.69
CA PHE A 25 -17.66 1.93 13.02
C PHE A 25 -16.21 2.43 13.03
N PHE A 26 -15.58 2.57 14.20
CA PHE A 26 -14.19 3.07 14.25
C PHE A 26 -13.19 2.16 13.51
N PRO A 27 -13.20 0.83 13.68
CA PRO A 27 -12.30 -0.06 12.93
C PRO A 27 -12.50 0.06 11.41
N THR A 28 -13.75 0.08 10.95
CA THR A 28 -14.05 0.20 9.51
C THR A 28 -13.50 1.50 8.94
N GLY A 29 -13.69 2.62 9.66
CA GLY A 29 -13.12 3.92 9.27
C GLY A 29 -11.59 3.90 9.24
N ILE A 30 -10.94 3.29 10.25
CA ILE A 30 -9.47 3.19 10.34
C ILE A 30 -8.90 2.33 9.21
N LEU A 31 -9.47 1.14 8.98
CA LEU A 31 -9.01 0.20 7.95
C LEU A 31 -9.21 0.79 6.55
N THR A 32 -10.35 1.43 6.31
CA THR A 32 -10.63 2.13 5.04
C THR A 32 -9.60 3.23 4.78
N ALA A 33 -9.26 4.05 5.78
CA ALA A 33 -8.25 5.09 5.61
C ALA A 33 -6.83 4.53 5.41
N ARG A 34 -6.52 3.37 6.02
CA ARG A 34 -5.22 2.71 5.92
C ARG A 34 -5.00 2.08 4.54
N PHE A 35 -6.00 1.37 4.02
CA PHE A 35 -5.88 0.60 2.78
C PHE A 35 -6.43 1.35 1.56
N GLY A 36 -7.58 2.01 1.68
CA GLY A 36 -8.22 2.75 0.60
C GLY A 36 -7.43 3.95 0.11
N ARG A 37 -6.52 4.51 0.93
CA ARG A 37 -5.63 5.59 0.51
C ARG A 37 -4.66 5.18 -0.59
N ARG A 38 -4.21 3.92 -0.61
CA ARG A 38 -3.28 3.41 -1.65
C ARG A 38 -3.97 3.17 -2.98
N LEU A 39 -5.28 2.90 -2.93
CA LEU A 39 -6.12 2.61 -4.08
C LEU A 39 -6.67 3.88 -4.75
N SER A 40 -6.57 5.03 -4.08
CA SER A 40 -7.14 6.28 -4.59
C SER A 40 -6.13 7.04 -5.44
N HIS A 41 -6.55 7.42 -6.64
CA HIS A 41 -5.74 8.22 -7.54
C HIS A 41 -5.38 9.58 -6.89
N PRO A 42 -4.10 10.04 -6.95
CA PRO A 42 -3.65 11.27 -6.29
C PRO A 42 -4.45 12.53 -6.66
N ARG A 43 -5.14 12.52 -7.80
CA ARG A 43 -5.94 13.65 -8.33
C ARG A 43 -7.46 13.51 -8.14
N ALA A 44 -7.94 12.50 -7.42
CA ALA A 44 -9.38 12.37 -7.18
C ALA A 44 -9.87 13.53 -6.27
N LYS A 45 -10.79 14.37 -6.78
CA LYS A 45 -11.35 15.54 -6.07
C LYS A 45 -11.99 15.16 -4.72
N CYS A 46 -12.59 13.97 -4.64
CA CYS A 46 -13.06 13.36 -3.41
C CYS A 46 -12.54 11.92 -3.33
N ALA A 47 -11.57 11.67 -2.46
CA ALA A 47 -11.08 10.32 -2.25
C ALA A 47 -12.12 9.53 -1.45
N ILE A 48 -12.68 8.46 -2.03
CA ILE A 48 -13.74 7.63 -1.42
C ILE A 48 -13.34 7.19 -0.01
N TRP A 49 -12.06 6.81 0.20
CA TRP A 49 -11.57 6.43 1.52
C TRP A 49 -11.77 7.52 2.57
N PHE A 50 -11.66 8.79 2.19
CA PHE A 50 -11.81 9.91 3.11
C PHE A 50 -13.27 10.10 3.51
N VAL A 51 -14.19 9.99 2.56
CA VAL A 51 -15.64 10.06 2.82
C VAL A 51 -16.06 8.91 3.73
N VAL A 52 -15.68 7.68 3.39
CA VAL A 52 -16.01 6.50 4.20
C VAL A 52 -15.39 6.61 5.60
N HIS A 53 -14.13 7.03 5.71
CA HIS A 53 -13.50 7.29 7.00
C HIS A 53 -14.32 8.30 7.82
N TRP A 54 -14.61 9.47 7.26
CA TRP A 54 -15.32 10.53 7.97
C TRP A 54 -16.72 10.11 8.41
N VAL A 55 -17.50 9.45 7.53
CA VAL A 55 -18.83 8.94 7.88
C VAL A 55 -18.75 7.91 9.00
N MET A 56 -17.83 6.95 8.91
CA MET A 56 -17.68 5.91 9.94
C MET A 56 -17.21 6.48 11.28
N GLN A 57 -16.28 7.44 11.28
CA GLN A 57 -15.88 8.12 12.52
C GLN A 57 -17.03 8.91 13.14
N THR A 58 -17.87 9.54 12.30
CA THR A 58 -19.04 10.30 12.75
C THR A 58 -20.10 9.39 13.38
N LEU A 59 -20.39 8.24 12.74
CA LEU A 59 -21.31 7.24 13.29
C LEU A 59 -20.78 6.64 14.60
N GLY A 60 -19.48 6.31 14.66
CA GLY A 60 -18.83 5.82 15.87
C GLY A 60 -18.91 6.82 17.02
N LEU A 61 -18.66 8.11 16.74
CA LEU A 61 -18.79 9.17 17.72
C LEU A 61 -20.23 9.34 18.19
N ALA A 62 -21.20 9.39 17.28
CA ALA A 62 -22.61 9.53 17.62
C ALA A 62 -23.10 8.39 18.53
N ALA A 63 -22.76 7.14 18.18
CA ALA A 63 -23.07 5.97 19.01
C ALA A 63 -22.39 6.06 20.40
N THR A 64 -21.12 6.50 20.45
CA THR A 64 -20.38 6.69 21.71
C THR A 64 -21.03 7.75 22.59
N LEU A 65 -21.41 8.90 22.02
CA LEU A 65 -22.05 10.00 22.76
C LEU A 65 -23.45 9.60 23.25
N LEU A 66 -24.23 8.90 22.43
CA LEU A 66 -25.53 8.37 22.84
C LEU A 66 -25.39 7.37 23.99
N ALA A 67 -24.47 6.41 23.87
CA ALA A 67 -24.21 5.44 24.93
C ALA A 67 -23.68 6.10 26.20
N PHE A 68 -22.82 7.11 26.07
CA PHE A 68 -22.32 7.88 27.21
C PHE A 68 -23.46 8.64 27.89
N GLY A 69 -24.35 9.29 27.15
CA GLY A 69 -25.55 9.94 27.68
C GLY A 69 -26.46 8.96 28.43
N ILE A 70 -26.68 7.76 27.89
CA ILE A 70 -27.40 6.68 28.60
C ILE A 70 -26.67 6.36 29.92
N SER A 71 -25.35 6.20 29.91
CA SER A 71 -24.59 5.87 31.12
C SER A 71 -24.72 6.88 32.26
N LEU A 72 -24.85 8.17 31.94
CA LEU A 72 -25.05 9.22 32.95
C LEU A 72 -26.37 9.05 33.72
N SER A 73 -27.40 8.47 33.09
CA SER A 73 -28.69 8.17 33.74
C SER A 73 -28.71 6.87 34.54
N MET A 74 -27.70 6.01 34.39
CA MET A 74 -27.65 4.68 35.01
C MET A 74 -26.87 4.64 36.32
N VAL A 75 -25.93 5.56 36.49
CA VAL A 75 -25.02 5.63 37.64
C VAL A 75 -25.64 6.54 38.72
N PRO A 76 -25.78 6.08 39.97
CA PRO A 76 -26.29 6.91 41.06
C PRO A 76 -25.42 8.14 41.32
N ALA A 77 -26.05 9.22 41.80
CA ALA A 77 -25.35 10.43 42.22
C ALA A 77 -24.30 10.08 43.30
N GLY A 78 -23.05 10.50 43.08
CA GLY A 78 -21.91 10.20 43.96
C GLY A 78 -21.05 9.01 43.53
N GLU A 79 -21.53 8.14 42.64
CA GLU A 79 -20.78 6.97 42.15
C GLU A 79 -20.16 7.17 40.75
N HIS A 80 -20.36 8.33 40.14
CA HIS A 80 -19.71 8.68 38.89
C HIS A 80 -18.18 8.65 39.05
N MET A 81 -17.49 8.07 38.07
CA MET A 81 -16.02 8.06 37.99
C MET A 81 -15.27 7.28 39.08
N GLN A 82 -15.96 6.51 39.93
CA GLN A 82 -15.33 5.69 40.98
C GLN A 82 -14.68 4.39 40.48
N GLN A 83 -14.89 4.05 39.21
CA GLN A 83 -14.47 2.77 38.63
C GLN A 83 -13.58 3.02 37.42
N PRO A 84 -12.55 2.17 37.17
CA PRO A 84 -11.66 2.33 36.02
C PRO A 84 -12.41 2.45 34.69
N HIS A 85 -13.49 1.67 34.52
CA HIS A 85 -14.35 1.74 33.33
C HIS A 85 -15.00 3.12 33.13
N HIS A 86 -15.47 3.76 34.22
CA HIS A 86 -16.13 5.06 34.15
C HIS A 86 -15.12 6.14 33.76
N LEU A 87 -13.97 6.15 34.44
CA LEU A 87 -12.91 7.14 34.20
C LEU A 87 -12.33 7.02 32.79
N LEU A 88 -11.99 5.81 32.35
CA LEU A 88 -11.52 5.56 30.99
C LEU A 88 -12.59 5.94 29.95
N GLY A 89 -13.86 5.65 30.22
CA GLY A 89 -14.97 6.04 29.37
C GLY A 89 -15.04 7.56 29.15
N LEU A 90 -14.92 8.35 30.23
CA LEU A 90 -14.90 9.82 30.13
C LEU A 90 -13.68 10.31 29.35
N VAL A 91 -12.48 9.80 29.66
CA VAL A 91 -11.25 10.17 28.94
C VAL A 91 -11.38 9.87 27.44
N LEU A 92 -11.95 8.72 27.08
CA LEU A 92 -12.19 8.35 25.69
C LEU A 92 -13.14 9.32 24.98
N VAL A 93 -14.23 9.74 25.63
CA VAL A 93 -15.16 10.73 25.06
C VAL A 93 -14.46 12.06 24.80
N LEU A 94 -13.64 12.54 25.73
CA LEU A 94 -12.88 13.78 25.58
C LEU A 94 -11.85 13.68 24.45
N LEU A 95 -11.10 12.57 24.39
CA LEU A 95 -10.10 12.35 23.35
C LEU A 95 -10.74 12.09 21.96
N CYS A 96 -11.94 11.49 21.90
CA CYS A 96 -12.75 11.42 20.69
C CYS A 96 -13.07 12.83 20.17
N GLY A 97 -13.52 13.74 21.06
CA GLY A 97 -13.77 15.13 20.71
C GLY A 97 -12.51 15.84 20.18
N LEU A 98 -11.38 15.67 20.88
CA LEU A 98 -10.09 16.19 20.41
C LEU A 98 -9.71 15.62 19.04
N GLN A 99 -10.01 14.35 18.76
CA GLN A 99 -9.75 13.76 17.45
C GLN A 99 -10.53 14.41 16.32
N VAL A 100 -11.80 14.76 16.58
CA VAL A 100 -12.62 15.50 15.61
C VAL A 100 -12.03 16.87 15.35
N VAL A 101 -11.63 17.59 16.39
CA VAL A 101 -10.98 18.90 16.26
C VAL A 101 -9.71 18.78 15.42
N LEU A 102 -8.83 17.80 15.70
CA LEU A 102 -7.67 17.55 14.85
C LEU A 102 -8.07 17.20 13.41
N GLY A 103 -9.15 16.44 13.21
CA GLY A 103 -9.67 16.12 11.88
C GLY A 103 -10.12 17.34 11.09
N ILE A 104 -10.79 18.31 11.74
CA ILE A 104 -11.23 19.58 11.16
C ILE A 104 -10.03 20.47 10.84
N LEU A 105 -9.05 20.55 11.76
CA LEU A 105 -7.82 21.33 11.60
C LEU A 105 -6.78 20.64 10.68
N ARG A 106 -7.21 19.68 9.86
CA ARG A 106 -6.37 18.97 8.90
C ARG A 106 -5.76 19.97 7.91
N PRO A 107 -4.42 20.15 7.89
CA PRO A 107 -3.79 21.05 6.92
C PRO A 107 -4.03 20.57 5.49
N ALA A 108 -3.98 21.48 4.50
CA ALA A 108 -4.15 21.14 3.08
C ALA A 108 -3.03 20.23 2.55
N LEU A 109 -3.27 19.55 1.42
CA LEU A 109 -2.17 18.91 0.67
C LEU A 109 -1.40 19.99 -0.09
N PRO A 110 -0.14 19.74 -0.49
CA PRO A 110 0.56 20.62 -1.42
C PRO A 110 -0.28 20.89 -2.66
N SER A 111 -0.27 22.14 -3.12
CA SER A 111 -1.12 22.59 -4.24
C SER A 111 -0.59 22.10 -5.59
N SER A 112 0.72 21.84 -5.68
CA SER A 112 1.40 21.46 -6.91
C SER A 112 2.10 20.10 -6.80
N PRO A 113 2.12 19.28 -7.87
CA PRO A 113 2.92 18.06 -7.92
C PRO A 113 4.41 18.38 -7.74
N GLY A 114 5.07 17.73 -6.79
CA GLY A 114 6.50 17.93 -6.51
C GLY A 114 6.81 18.89 -5.35
N GLU A 115 5.82 19.63 -4.83
CA GLU A 115 6.03 20.41 -3.61
C GLU A 115 6.23 19.50 -2.38
N PRO A 116 7.17 19.84 -1.49
CA PRO A 116 7.38 19.10 -0.27
C PRO A 116 6.17 19.23 0.66
N VAL A 117 5.83 18.15 1.35
CA VAL A 117 4.80 18.18 2.41
C VAL A 117 5.27 19.06 3.56
N THR A 118 4.45 20.02 3.97
CA THR A 118 4.78 20.95 5.06
C THR A 118 5.04 20.22 6.39
N CYS A 119 5.93 20.77 7.22
CA CYS A 119 6.20 20.26 8.56
C CYS A 119 4.93 20.17 9.42
N GLN A 120 4.05 21.17 9.30
CA GLN A 120 2.74 21.17 9.96
C GLN A 120 1.89 19.97 9.54
N ARG A 121 1.78 19.67 8.24
CA ARG A 121 1.01 18.53 7.73
C ARG A 121 1.61 17.20 8.18
N ARG A 122 2.94 17.10 8.24
CA ARG A 122 3.65 15.91 8.73
C ARG A 122 3.39 15.69 10.23
N GLY A 123 3.56 16.73 11.04
CA GLY A 123 3.30 16.70 12.49
C GLY A 123 1.85 16.35 12.80
N TRP A 124 0.90 17.02 12.13
CA TRP A 124 -0.53 16.69 12.19
C TRP A 124 -0.78 15.22 11.85
N SER A 125 -0.21 14.72 10.74
CA SER A 125 -0.43 13.34 10.34
C SER A 125 0.13 12.33 11.34
N MET A 126 1.23 12.64 12.03
CA MET A 126 1.79 11.77 13.06
C MET A 126 0.88 11.78 14.29
N CYS A 127 0.56 12.96 14.81
CA CYS A 127 -0.29 13.14 15.98
C CYS A 127 -1.69 12.52 15.78
N HIS A 128 -2.37 12.86 14.69
CA HIS A 128 -3.72 12.35 14.42
C HIS A 128 -3.75 10.82 14.28
N LYS A 129 -2.73 10.19 13.67
CA LYS A 129 -2.68 8.72 13.55
C LYS A 129 -2.37 8.04 14.88
N THR A 130 -1.32 8.50 15.56
CA THR A 130 -0.86 7.92 16.83
C THR A 130 -1.95 8.01 17.88
N MET A 131 -2.56 9.19 18.04
CA MET A 131 -3.70 9.37 18.94
C MET A 131 -4.88 8.49 18.55
N GLY A 132 -5.21 8.36 17.26
CA GLY A 132 -6.30 7.51 16.79
C GLY A 132 -6.10 6.02 17.09
N TYR A 133 -4.88 5.50 16.94
CA TYR A 133 -4.58 4.10 17.27
C TYR A 133 -4.61 3.85 18.77
N THR A 134 -4.05 4.77 19.58
CA THR A 134 -4.13 4.69 21.04
C THR A 134 -5.57 4.71 21.51
N LEU A 135 -6.38 5.62 20.96
CA LEU A 135 -7.81 5.75 21.29
C LEU A 135 -8.56 4.45 21.00
N PHE A 136 -8.34 3.86 19.82
CA PHE A 136 -8.95 2.61 19.44
C PHE A 136 -8.59 1.47 20.41
N LEU A 137 -7.30 1.31 20.74
CA LEU A 137 -6.85 0.26 21.65
C LEU A 137 -7.44 0.43 23.05
N VAL A 138 -7.36 1.65 23.61
CA VAL A 138 -7.91 1.95 24.94
C VAL A 138 -9.44 1.79 24.96
N GLY A 139 -10.12 2.15 23.87
CA GLY A 139 -11.56 1.97 23.71
C GLY A 139 -11.98 0.51 23.73
N VAL A 140 -11.28 -0.35 22.99
CA VAL A 140 -11.50 -1.80 23.01
C VAL A 140 -11.31 -2.36 24.42
N CYS A 141 -10.22 -2.00 25.10
CA CYS A 141 -10.00 -2.37 26.51
C CYS A 141 -11.16 -1.92 27.39
N ASN A 142 -11.64 -0.68 27.23
CA ASN A 142 -12.73 -0.17 28.05
C ASN A 142 -14.06 -0.91 27.83
N VAL A 143 -14.33 -1.38 26.61
CA VAL A 143 -15.51 -2.25 26.35
C VAL A 143 -15.35 -3.59 27.07
N PHE A 144 -14.16 -4.19 27.06
CA PHE A 144 -13.90 -5.42 27.82
C PHE A 144 -14.12 -5.23 29.32
N LEU A 145 -13.62 -4.13 29.91
CA LEU A 145 -13.89 -3.80 31.31
C LEU A 145 -15.41 -3.68 31.57
N GLY A 146 -16.15 -3.03 30.68
CA GLY A 146 -17.61 -2.90 30.79
C GLY A 146 -18.35 -4.24 30.74
N LEU A 147 -17.98 -5.12 29.82
CA LEU A 147 -18.58 -6.45 29.67
C LEU A 147 -18.32 -7.36 30.87
N LEU A 148 -17.10 -7.33 31.41
CA LEU A 148 -16.73 -8.06 32.63
C LEU A 148 -17.57 -7.59 33.83
N ARG A 149 -17.73 -6.26 33.99
CA ARG A 149 -18.57 -5.68 35.05
C ARG A 149 -20.04 -6.07 34.90
N ALA A 150 -20.53 -6.18 33.68
CA ALA A 150 -21.89 -6.61 33.39
C ALA A 150 -22.08 -8.14 33.53
N SER A 151 -21.02 -8.91 33.84
CA SER A 151 -21.03 -10.38 33.82
C SER A 151 -21.56 -10.95 32.49
N ALA A 152 -21.35 -10.23 31.40
CA ALA A 152 -21.91 -10.52 30.07
C ALA A 152 -21.00 -11.49 29.28
N HIS A 153 -20.69 -12.64 29.89
CA HIS A 153 -19.69 -13.60 29.38
C HIS A 153 -19.97 -14.10 27.95
N GLY A 154 -21.24 -14.30 27.58
CA GLY A 154 -21.61 -14.70 26.22
C GLY A 154 -21.33 -13.61 25.18
N VAL A 155 -21.63 -12.35 25.51
CA VAL A 155 -21.31 -11.20 24.64
C VAL A 155 -19.80 -11.00 24.55
N LEU A 156 -19.10 -11.14 25.68
CA LEU A 156 -17.64 -11.10 25.74
C LEU A 156 -17.02 -12.13 24.79
N PHE A 157 -17.47 -13.38 24.85
CA PHE A 157 -16.99 -14.44 23.94
C PHE A 157 -17.24 -14.08 22.46
N GLY A 158 -18.44 -13.58 22.14
CA GLY A 158 -18.77 -13.12 20.78
C GLY A 158 -17.88 -11.98 20.30
N VAL A 159 -17.61 -11.00 21.17
CA VAL A 159 -16.72 -9.86 20.88
C VAL A 159 -15.28 -10.33 20.67
N VAL A 160 -14.73 -11.18 21.55
CA VAL A 160 -13.38 -11.74 21.40
C VAL A 160 -13.27 -12.50 20.08
N THR A 161 -14.27 -13.33 19.76
CA THR A 161 -14.31 -14.07 18.49
C THR A 161 -14.31 -13.12 17.30
N CYS A 162 -15.14 -12.07 17.32
CA CYS A 162 -15.19 -11.05 16.27
C CYS A 162 -13.83 -10.36 16.09
N VAL A 163 -13.19 -9.93 17.19
CA VAL A 163 -11.87 -9.30 17.15
C VAL A 163 -10.83 -10.22 16.52
N VAL A 164 -10.78 -11.49 16.95
CA VAL A 164 -9.84 -12.48 16.40
C VAL A 164 -10.07 -12.67 14.90
N VAL A 165 -11.32 -12.83 14.47
CA VAL A 165 -11.67 -12.97 13.05
C VAL A 165 -11.24 -11.74 12.24
N VAL A 166 -11.49 -10.52 12.75
CA VAL A 166 -11.07 -9.27 12.09
C VAL A 166 -9.54 -9.17 12.00
N LEU A 167 -8.81 -9.56 13.04
CA LEU A 167 -7.35 -9.56 13.03
C LEU A 167 -6.79 -10.56 12.01
N ILE A 168 -7.31 -11.79 11.99
CA ILE A 168 -6.93 -12.82 11.00
C ILE A 168 -7.25 -12.34 9.58
N GLY A 169 -8.46 -11.81 9.36
CA GLY A 169 -8.89 -11.29 8.06
C GLY A 169 -8.01 -10.13 7.58
N THR A 170 -7.66 -9.21 8.48
CA THR A 170 -6.75 -8.09 8.17
C THR A 170 -5.35 -8.58 7.81
N PHE A 171 -4.81 -9.55 8.56
CA PHE A 171 -3.51 -10.15 8.26
C PHE A 171 -3.51 -10.87 6.91
N ALA A 172 -4.54 -11.67 6.63
CA ALA A 172 -4.69 -12.36 5.35
C ALA A 172 -4.81 -11.38 4.18
N ALA A 173 -5.60 -10.31 4.31
CA ALA A 173 -5.73 -9.28 3.28
C ALA A 173 -4.39 -8.57 3.02
N LEU A 174 -3.66 -8.22 4.08
CA LEU A 174 -2.31 -7.64 3.98
C LEU A 174 -1.33 -8.55 3.26
N PHE A 175 -1.38 -9.85 3.57
CA PHE A 175 -0.56 -10.87 2.93
C PHE A 175 -0.85 -10.98 1.42
N VAL A 176 -2.14 -11.03 1.04
CA VAL A 176 -2.56 -11.07 -0.37
C VAL A 176 -2.13 -9.81 -1.12
N ILE A 177 -2.35 -8.62 -0.55
CA ILE A 177 -1.95 -7.35 -1.17
C ILE A 177 -0.44 -7.30 -1.37
N LYS A 178 0.35 -7.73 -0.39
CA LYS A 178 1.81 -7.79 -0.50
C LYS A 178 2.21 -8.69 -1.68
N ARG A 179 1.65 -9.90 -1.75
CA ARG A 179 1.92 -10.88 -2.81
C ARG A 179 1.53 -10.35 -4.20
N GLN A 180 0.37 -9.71 -4.33
CA GLN A 180 -0.06 -9.10 -5.59
C GLN A 180 0.89 -8.00 -6.06
N ASN A 181 1.38 -7.15 -5.14
CA ASN A 181 2.34 -6.10 -5.47
C ASN A 181 3.69 -6.68 -5.93
N GLU A 182 4.16 -7.74 -5.28
CA GLU A 182 5.38 -8.45 -5.68
C GLU A 182 5.24 -9.08 -7.08
N GLN A 183 4.09 -9.71 -7.38
CA GLN A 183 3.80 -10.25 -8.69
C GLN A 183 3.72 -9.17 -9.78
N LEU A 184 3.05 -8.06 -9.50
CA LEU A 184 2.96 -6.94 -10.44
C LEU A 184 4.34 -6.31 -10.71
N ALA A 185 5.19 -6.22 -9.69
CA ALA A 185 6.57 -5.74 -9.85
C ALA A 185 7.38 -6.70 -10.74
N ALA A 186 7.28 -8.01 -10.50
CA ALA A 186 7.95 -9.02 -11.34
C ALA A 186 7.47 -8.98 -12.81
N GLN A 187 6.16 -8.85 -13.03
CA GLN A 187 5.59 -8.74 -14.38
C GLN A 187 6.10 -7.51 -15.14
N LYS A 188 6.27 -6.36 -14.46
CA LYS A 188 6.84 -5.15 -15.09
C LYS A 188 8.28 -5.35 -15.53
N VAL A 189 9.12 -5.97 -14.69
CA VAL A 189 10.52 -6.26 -15.04
C VAL A 189 10.60 -7.18 -16.26
N VAL A 190 9.77 -8.23 -16.30
CA VAL A 190 9.71 -9.15 -17.46
C VAL A 190 9.22 -8.42 -18.71
N ALA A 191 8.21 -7.55 -18.59
CA ALA A 191 7.69 -6.77 -19.73
C ALA A 191 8.76 -5.81 -20.30
N GLU A 192 9.52 -5.12 -19.44
CA GLU A 192 10.62 -4.24 -19.84
C GLU A 192 11.75 -5.02 -20.51
N ALA A 193 12.12 -6.18 -19.98
CA ALA A 193 13.13 -7.06 -20.57
C ALA A 193 12.71 -7.57 -21.96
N ASN A 194 11.45 -8.00 -22.12
CA ASN A 194 10.91 -8.45 -23.40
C ASN A 194 10.85 -7.31 -24.43
N ALA A 195 10.50 -6.10 -24.01
CA ALA A 195 10.50 -4.92 -24.87
C ALA A 195 11.92 -4.56 -25.36
N ALA A 196 12.91 -4.62 -24.47
CA ALA A 196 14.32 -4.40 -24.81
C ALA A 196 14.84 -5.46 -25.81
N ALA A 197 14.52 -6.73 -25.58
CA ALA A 197 14.88 -7.83 -26.48
C ALA A 197 14.27 -7.64 -27.89
N ALA A 198 12.99 -7.28 -27.96
CA ALA A 198 12.30 -7.02 -29.23
C ALA A 198 12.92 -5.82 -29.99
N ALA A 199 13.34 -4.77 -29.28
CA ALA A 199 14.02 -3.63 -29.87
C ALA A 199 15.40 -4.02 -30.45
N ALA A 200 16.18 -4.80 -29.72
CA ALA A 200 17.47 -5.33 -30.18
C ALA A 200 17.31 -6.19 -31.44
N ALA A 201 16.31 -7.08 -31.48
CA ALA A 201 16.03 -7.92 -32.65
C ALA A 201 15.69 -7.10 -33.91
N ARG A 202 14.95 -5.99 -33.76
CA ARG A 202 14.65 -5.06 -34.87
C ARG A 202 15.91 -4.38 -35.41
N LEU A 203 16.82 -3.97 -34.53
CA LEU A 203 18.09 -3.34 -34.94
C LEU A 203 18.96 -4.32 -35.73
N ILE A 204 19.11 -5.56 -35.25
CA ILE A 204 19.86 -6.61 -35.95
C ILE A 204 19.25 -6.86 -37.35
N LYS A 205 17.93 -7.01 -37.43
CA LYS A 205 17.24 -7.20 -38.72
C LYS A 205 17.45 -6.02 -39.67
N SER A 206 17.49 -4.79 -39.15
CA SER A 206 17.75 -3.59 -39.97
C SER A 206 19.20 -3.48 -40.43
N ALA A 207 20.16 -3.98 -39.65
CA ALA A 207 21.57 -4.01 -40.00
C ALA A 207 21.89 -5.09 -41.06
N GLN A 208 21.10 -6.16 -41.11
CA GLN A 208 21.20 -7.23 -42.11
C GLN A 208 20.52 -6.94 -43.44
N LEU A 209 19.82 -5.79 -43.59
CA LEU A 209 19.25 -5.39 -44.89
C LEU A 209 20.38 -5.05 -45.87
N PRO A 210 20.29 -5.49 -47.14
CA PRO A 210 21.31 -5.19 -48.13
C PRO A 210 21.45 -3.68 -48.30
N ARG A 211 22.66 -3.15 -48.10
CA ARG A 211 22.95 -1.75 -48.42
C ARG A 211 22.68 -1.55 -49.91
N LYS A 212 21.97 -0.47 -50.25
CA LYS A 212 21.77 -0.03 -51.65
C LYS A 212 23.14 -0.07 -52.35
N PRO A 213 23.27 -0.69 -53.54
CA PRO A 213 24.54 -0.73 -54.25
C PRO A 213 25.09 0.68 -54.37
N LEU A 214 26.38 0.88 -54.04
CA LEU A 214 27.01 2.16 -54.32
C LEU A 214 26.82 2.47 -55.82
N PRO A 215 26.57 3.74 -56.18
CA PRO A 215 26.54 4.13 -57.58
C PRO A 215 27.86 3.71 -58.26
N PRO A 216 27.82 3.41 -59.56
CA PRO A 216 28.99 3.05 -60.35
C PRO A 216 30.17 4.03 -60.12
N ALA A 217 31.38 3.49 -60.05
CA ALA A 217 32.61 4.18 -59.63
C ALA A 217 33.01 5.38 -60.53
N ASP A 218 32.31 5.57 -61.64
CA ASP A 218 32.43 6.62 -62.64
C ASP A 218 31.95 8.01 -62.17
N GLN A 219 31.42 8.12 -60.94
CA GLN A 219 31.14 9.40 -60.27
C GLN A 219 31.99 9.69 -59.02
N ALA A 220 32.99 8.86 -58.70
CA ALA A 220 33.91 9.14 -57.60
C ALA A 220 35.00 10.13 -58.05
N VAL A 221 34.70 11.42 -57.92
CA VAL A 221 35.71 12.49 -58.00
C VAL A 221 36.79 12.23 -56.94
N LEU A 222 38.00 11.92 -57.44
CA LEU A 222 39.33 11.98 -56.82
C LEU A 222 39.39 12.33 -55.33
N PHE A 223 39.66 11.31 -54.49
CA PHE A 223 40.44 11.52 -53.27
C PHE A 223 41.53 10.44 -53.14
N SER A 224 42.73 10.94 -52.85
CA SER A 224 44.08 10.33 -52.86
C SER A 224 44.22 9.02 -52.07
N PRO A 225 45.16 8.11 -52.45
CA PRO A 225 45.31 6.80 -51.83
C PRO A 225 46.16 6.86 -50.56
N GLY A 226 45.54 6.54 -49.42
CA GLY A 226 46.25 6.25 -48.17
C GLY A 226 45.34 5.50 -47.21
N THR A 227 45.77 4.30 -46.78
CA THR A 227 45.14 3.40 -45.80
C THR A 227 44.09 2.40 -46.31
N ARG A 228 44.52 1.54 -47.25
CA ARG A 228 43.84 0.27 -47.54
C ARG A 228 44.16 -0.73 -46.42
N ARG A 229 43.46 -0.66 -45.29
CA ARG A 229 43.56 -1.66 -44.19
C ARG A 229 42.24 -2.10 -43.58
N ARG A 230 41.12 -1.97 -44.31
CA ARG A 230 39.78 -2.26 -43.77
C ARG A 230 38.86 -3.02 -44.73
N ARG A 231 39.39 -4.02 -45.45
CA ARG A 231 38.61 -4.83 -46.41
C ARG A 231 38.52 -6.34 -46.10
N GLU A 232 38.84 -6.78 -44.89
CA GLU A 232 38.80 -8.23 -44.56
C GLU A 232 37.93 -8.61 -43.35
N ALA A 233 37.12 -7.73 -42.76
CA ALA A 233 36.46 -8.01 -41.48
C ALA A 233 34.92 -8.06 -41.51
N GLU A 234 34.30 -8.49 -42.61
CA GLU A 234 32.84 -8.69 -42.68
C GLU A 234 32.51 -10.15 -43.02
N ARG A 235 32.85 -11.08 -42.11
CA ARG A 235 32.22 -12.42 -42.08
C ARG A 235 30.97 -12.33 -41.22
N ALA A 236 29.85 -12.80 -41.75
CA ALA A 236 28.56 -12.82 -41.06
C ALA A 236 28.65 -13.68 -39.79
N VAL A 237 28.57 -13.06 -38.62
CA VAL A 237 28.42 -13.75 -37.33
C VAL A 237 26.94 -13.93 -37.08
N GLN A 238 26.49 -15.19 -37.00
CA GLN A 238 25.13 -15.52 -36.58
C GLN A 238 25.13 -15.62 -35.05
N VAL A 239 24.40 -14.73 -34.38
CA VAL A 239 24.31 -14.67 -32.92
C VAL A 239 23.00 -15.34 -32.50
N ASP A 240 23.08 -16.57 -32.02
CA ASP A 240 21.93 -17.26 -31.41
C ASP A 240 21.89 -16.92 -29.92
N THR A 241 20.79 -16.28 -29.50
CA THR A 241 20.60 -15.83 -28.11
C THR A 241 19.85 -16.92 -27.33
N LEU A 242 20.55 -17.59 -26.41
CA LEU A 242 19.97 -18.60 -25.52
C LEU A 242 19.98 -18.05 -24.09
N ILE A 243 18.81 -17.63 -23.60
CA ILE A 243 18.68 -17.10 -22.23
C ILE A 243 18.75 -18.27 -21.24
N HIS A 244 19.87 -18.39 -20.52
CA HIS A 244 20.03 -19.37 -19.45
C HIS A 244 20.14 -18.68 -18.09
N ASN A 245 19.09 -18.84 -17.29
CA ASN A 245 18.94 -18.53 -15.86
C ASN A 245 18.86 -17.06 -15.41
N VAL A 246 17.76 -16.79 -14.68
CA VAL A 246 17.50 -15.55 -13.93
C VAL A 246 17.78 -15.86 -12.46
N ASP A 247 18.70 -15.12 -11.83
CA ASP A 247 18.92 -15.21 -10.38
C ASP A 247 17.95 -14.28 -9.65
N TYR A 248 16.95 -14.89 -9.00
CA TYR A 248 15.86 -14.19 -8.33
C TYR A 248 16.28 -13.52 -7.01
N ALA A 249 17.46 -13.82 -6.46
CA ALA A 249 17.90 -13.26 -5.18
C ALA A 249 18.51 -11.84 -5.32
N THR A 250 19.13 -11.54 -6.46
CA THR A 250 19.86 -10.28 -6.70
C THR A 250 19.28 -9.44 -7.84
N GLY A 251 18.32 -9.98 -8.61
CA GLY A 251 17.72 -9.28 -9.76
C GLY A 251 18.65 -9.15 -10.96
N SER A 252 19.76 -9.91 -10.99
CA SER A 252 20.69 -9.96 -12.11
C SER A 252 20.22 -11.00 -13.14
N VAL A 253 20.13 -10.59 -14.40
CA VAL A 253 19.87 -11.49 -15.53
C VAL A 253 21.20 -11.79 -16.20
N LEU A 254 21.65 -13.05 -16.15
CA LEU A 254 22.84 -13.48 -16.89
C LEU A 254 22.41 -13.87 -18.31
N VAL A 255 22.73 -13.04 -19.30
CA VAL A 255 22.48 -13.36 -20.70
C VAL A 255 23.78 -13.91 -21.28
N THR A 256 23.78 -15.19 -21.65
CA THR A 256 24.94 -15.83 -22.29
C THR A 256 24.67 -15.91 -23.79
N TYR A 257 25.58 -15.40 -24.61
CA TYR A 257 25.45 -15.45 -26.06
C TYR A 257 26.30 -16.61 -26.60
N HIS A 258 25.73 -17.43 -27.49
CA HIS A 258 26.51 -18.38 -28.28
C HIS A 258 26.74 -17.76 -29.66
N MET A 259 28.00 -17.42 -29.96
CA MET A 259 28.41 -16.99 -31.29
C MET A 259 28.99 -18.19 -32.03
N THR A 260 28.30 -18.66 -33.07
CA THR A 260 28.84 -19.67 -34.00
C THR A 260 29.20 -18.99 -35.31
N ALA A 261 30.49 -18.88 -35.59
CA ALA A 261 30.98 -18.48 -36.89
C ALA A 261 30.86 -19.65 -37.86
N GLN A 262 30.23 -19.46 -39.02
CA GLN A 262 30.31 -20.43 -40.11
C GLN A 262 31.79 -20.52 -40.56
N ASP A 263 32.35 -21.72 -40.51
CA ASP A 263 33.70 -22.09 -40.95
C ASP A 263 34.90 -21.63 -40.10
N THR A 264 34.96 -22.07 -38.84
CA THR A 264 36.23 -22.47 -38.18
C THR A 264 35.94 -23.42 -37.01
N GLN A 265 36.87 -24.37 -36.74
CA GLN A 265 36.83 -25.29 -35.60
C GLN A 265 36.58 -24.56 -34.26
N PRO A 266 36.01 -25.26 -33.24
CA PRO A 266 35.56 -24.61 -32.00
C PRO A 266 36.75 -23.99 -31.24
N ALA A 267 36.79 -22.66 -31.17
CA ALA A 267 37.68 -21.92 -30.27
C ALA A 267 37.06 -21.86 -28.86
N PRO A 268 37.88 -21.86 -27.79
CA PRO A 268 37.41 -22.06 -26.42
C PRO A 268 36.54 -20.89 -25.93
N HIS A 269 35.49 -21.25 -25.21
CA HIS A 269 34.47 -20.40 -24.59
C HIS A 269 34.97 -19.04 -24.07
N GLU A 270 34.76 -17.97 -24.83
CA GLU A 270 35.00 -16.61 -24.36
C GLU A 270 33.76 -16.12 -23.61
N ARG A 271 33.85 -16.09 -22.27
CA ARG A 271 32.78 -15.58 -21.39
C ARG A 271 32.82 -14.05 -21.37
N VAL A 272 31.93 -13.41 -22.11
CA VAL A 272 31.73 -11.95 -22.04
C VAL A 272 30.71 -11.63 -20.94
N PHE A 273 31.17 -11.04 -19.84
CA PHE A 273 30.32 -10.57 -18.75
C PHE A 273 29.86 -9.13 -19.04
N PHE A 274 28.55 -8.90 -19.17
CA PHE A 274 27.98 -7.55 -19.13
C PHE A 274 27.40 -7.29 -17.75
N THR A 275 28.08 -6.49 -16.94
CA THR A 275 27.53 -5.93 -15.70
C THR A 275 26.89 -4.58 -16.02
N GLN A 276 25.56 -4.50 -16.00
CA GLN A 276 24.85 -3.22 -16.04
C GLN A 276 24.76 -2.68 -14.61
N SER A 277 25.65 -1.77 -14.23
CA SER A 277 25.49 -0.99 -13.00
C SER A 277 24.40 0.06 -13.21
N LYS A 278 23.31 -0.01 -12.43
CA LYS A 278 22.30 1.05 -12.41
C LYS A 278 22.92 2.38 -11.91
N PRO A 279 22.56 3.54 -12.50
CA PRO A 279 22.75 4.83 -11.84
C PRO A 279 21.83 4.97 -10.62
#